data_AF-A0A8T2JUA0-F1
#
_entry.id   AF-A0A8T2JUA0-F1
#
_cell.length_a   1.000
_cell.length_b   1.000
_cell.length_c   1.000
_cell.angle_alpha   90.00
_cell.angle_beta   90.00
_cell.angle_gamma   90.00
#
_symmetry.space_group_name_H-M   'P 1'
#
loop_
_entity.id
_entity.type
_entity.pdbx_description
1 polymer ?
#
loop_
_entity_poly.entity_id
_entity_poly.type
_entity_poly.pdbx_seq_one_letter_code
_entity_poly.pdbx_strand_id
1 'polypeptide(L)' 'RLHRGDGFQQWYKRNCKCEIIPCYSPPCGVTSKRQCLWTDMLLPRRDPMKANQVKYLACVNKGDGLCTWESQKAEV' A
#
# COMPACT_ATOMS: atom_id res chain seq x y z
N ARG A 1 25.96 0.28 16.02
CA ARG A 1 25.67 0.69 14.63
C ARG A 1 24.85 -0.44 14.00
N LEU A 2 23.51 -0.34 14.00
CA LEU A 2 22.63 -1.36 13.42
C LEU A 2 22.25 -0.96 12.00
N HIS A 3 22.31 -1.92 11.09
CA HIS A 3 22.06 -1.75 9.65
C HIS A 3 20.60 -1.34 9.40
N ARG A 4 20.37 -0.03 9.20
CA ARG A 4 19.07 0.55 8.81
C ARG A 4 18.46 -0.04 7.52
N GLY A 5 19.23 -0.79 6.72
CA GLY A 5 18.79 -1.35 5.43
C GLY A 5 17.98 -2.65 5.54
N ASP A 6 18.25 -3.49 6.54
CA ASP A 6 17.69 -4.85 6.60
C ASP A 6 16.19 -4.85 6.89
N GLY A 7 15.72 -3.87 7.67
CA GLY A 7 14.30 -3.69 7.99
C GLY A 7 13.46 -3.37 6.75
N PHE A 8 13.93 -2.47 5.89
CA PHE A 8 13.25 -2.16 4.63
C PHE A 8 13.25 -3.36 3.70
N GLN A 9 14.37 -4.06 3.57
CA GLN A 9 14.49 -5.20 2.67
C GLN A 9 13.60 -6.38 3.12
N GLN A 10 13.52 -6.67 4.42
CA GLN A 10 12.59 -7.66 4.96
C GLN A 10 11.14 -7.25 4.78
N TRP A 11 10.81 -5.97 5.00
CA TRP A 11 9.46 -5.44 4.84
C TRP A 11 8.99 -5.51 3.38
N TYR A 12 9.83 -5.10 2.43
CA TYR A 12 9.52 -5.26 1.00
C TYR A 12 9.38 -6.73 0.61
N LYS A 13 10.28 -7.61 1.06
CA LYS A 13 10.17 -9.07 0.80
C LYS A 13 8.85 -9.67 1.29
N ARG A 14 8.36 -9.26 2.48
CA ARG A 14 7.08 -9.75 3.03
C ARG A 14 5.88 -9.27 2.22
N ASN A 15 5.96 -8.05 1.68
CA ASN A 15 4.87 -7.41 0.93
C ASN A 15 4.97 -7.56 -0.59
N CYS A 16 6.04 -8.12 -1.15
CA CYS A 16 6.19 -8.41 -2.59
C CYS A 16 5.06 -9.28 -3.17
N LYS A 17 4.28 -9.97 -2.32
CA LYS A 17 3.12 -10.77 -2.73
C LYS A 17 1.84 -9.94 -2.90
N CYS A 18 1.86 -8.67 -2.54
CA CYS A 18 0.76 -7.73 -2.70
C CYS A 18 0.96 -6.83 -3.91
N GLU A 19 -0.13 -6.49 -4.57
CA GLU A 19 -0.17 -5.60 -5.74
C GLU A 19 -1.05 -4.38 -5.44
N ILE A 20 -0.58 -3.20 -5.83
CA ILE A 20 -1.36 -1.96 -5.70
C ILE A 20 -1.98 -1.67 -7.07
N ILE A 21 -3.31 -1.59 -7.12
CA ILE A 21 -4.07 -1.32 -8.34
C ILE A 21 -4.49 0.14 -8.35
N PRO A 22 -3.93 1.00 -9.22
CA PRO A 22 -4.36 2.40 -9.33
C PRO A 22 -5.78 2.50 -9.90
N CYS A 23 -6.60 3.38 -9.32
CA CYS A 23 -7.92 3.73 -9.83
C CYS A 23 -7.89 5.13 -10.47
N TYR A 24 -7.86 5.18 -11.80
CA TYR A 24 -7.86 6.45 -12.55
C TYR A 24 -9.27 6.99 -12.81
N SER A 25 -10.27 6.10 -12.90
CA SER A 25 -11.68 6.45 -13.10
C SER A 25 -12.58 5.33 -12.58
N PRO A 26 -13.74 5.65 -11.95
CA PRO A 26 -14.73 4.65 -11.57
C PRO A 26 -15.50 4.10 -12.79
N PRO A 27 -16.00 2.85 -12.75
CA PRO A 27 -15.88 1.91 -11.65
C PRO A 27 -14.51 1.21 -11.62
N CYS A 28 -13.95 1.05 -10.42
CA CYS A 28 -12.69 0.37 -10.20
C CYS A 28 -12.80 -0.52 -8.95
N GLY A 29 -12.06 -1.62 -8.95
CA GLY A 29 -12.13 -2.63 -7.89
C GLY A 29 -10.94 -3.57 -7.96
N VAL A 30 -10.85 -4.45 -6.96
CA VAL A 30 -9.84 -5.52 -6.93
C VAL A 30 -10.48 -6.83 -7.38
N THR A 31 -9.72 -7.67 -8.07
CA THR A 31 -10.16 -9.00 -8.52
C THR A 31 -9.55 -10.13 -7.69
N SER A 32 -8.62 -9.80 -6.80
CA SER A 32 -7.86 -10.77 -6.00
C SER A 32 -7.63 -10.27 -4.58
N LYS A 33 -7.60 -11.19 -3.62
CA LYS A 33 -7.21 -10.91 -2.23
C LYS A 33 -5.77 -10.40 -2.08
N ARG A 34 -4.94 -10.51 -3.12
CA ARG A 34 -3.56 -10.00 -3.13
C ARG A 34 -3.47 -8.53 -3.54
N GLN A 35 -4.59 -7.87 -3.81
CA GLN A 35 -4.62 -6.51 -4.34
C GLN A 35 -5.15 -5.50 -3.32
N CYS A 36 -4.56 -4.31 -3.32
CA CYS A 36 -5.11 -3.13 -2.66
C CYS A 36 -5.43 -2.06 -3.70
N LEU A 37 -6.63 -1.48 -3.65
CA LEU A 37 -7.05 -0.41 -4.56
C LEU A 37 -6.47 0.94 -4.12
N TRP A 38 -5.81 1.64 -5.03
CA TRP A 38 -5.26 2.98 -4.82
C TRP A 38 -6.15 4.05 -5.48
N THR A 39 -6.95 4.68 -4.65
CA THR A 39 -7.96 5.69 -4.96
C THR A 39 -7.47 7.13 -4.89
N ASP A 40 -6.26 7.40 -4.38
CA ASP A 40 -5.71 8.78 -4.38
C ASP A 40 -5.63 9.36 -5.80
N MET A 41 -5.51 8.50 -6.81
CA MET A 41 -5.49 8.86 -8.24
C MET A 41 -6.80 9.51 -8.73
N LEU A 42 -7.90 9.36 -7.98
CA LEU A 42 -9.18 9.99 -8.31
C LEU A 42 -9.28 11.45 -7.89
N LEU A 43 -8.34 11.98 -7.09
CA LEU A 43 -8.43 13.32 -6.53
C LEU A 43 -8.09 14.38 -7.60
N PRO A 44 -9.07 15.15 -8.12
CA PRO A 44 -8.90 15.90 -9.37
C PRO A 44 -8.07 17.18 -9.24
N ARG A 45 -7.66 17.57 -8.02
CA ARG A 45 -6.88 18.80 -7.75
C ARG A 45 -5.73 18.60 -6.77
N ARG A 46 -5.44 17.35 -6.38
CA ARG A 46 -4.35 17.04 -5.46
C ARG A 46 -3.34 16.19 -6.21
N ASP A 47 -2.06 16.51 -6.03
CA ASP A 47 -0.97 15.61 -6.38
C ASP A 47 -1.22 14.27 -5.65
N PRO A 48 -1.44 13.16 -6.36
CA PRO A 48 -1.67 11.86 -5.75
C PRO A 48 -0.55 11.45 -4.79
N MET A 49 0.68 11.96 -5.00
CA MET A 49 1.83 11.75 -4.11
C MET A 49 1.71 12.49 -2.76
N LYS A 50 0.71 13.36 -2.61
CA LYS A 50 0.42 14.09 -1.36
C LYS A 50 -0.88 13.65 -0.69
N ALA A 51 -1.53 12.61 -1.20
CA ALA A 51 -2.80 12.12 -0.71
C ALA A 51 -2.65 11.08 0.42
N ASN A 52 -3.76 10.53 0.91
CA ASN A 52 -3.75 9.80 2.20
C ASN A 52 -3.12 8.41 2.09
N GLN A 53 -3.44 7.65 1.04
CA GLN A 53 -2.95 6.27 0.96
C GLN A 53 -1.44 6.27 0.75
N VAL A 54 -0.92 7.12 -0.14
CA VAL A 54 0.53 7.22 -0.37
C VAL A 54 1.30 7.73 0.86
N LYS A 55 0.70 8.60 1.69
CA LYS A 55 1.38 9.21 2.85
C LYS A 55 1.38 8.32 4.08
N TYR A 56 0.32 7.56 4.29
CA TYR A 56 0.04 6.97 5.60
C TYR A 56 -0.21 5.47 5.56
N LEU A 57 -0.43 4.88 4.39
CA LEU A 57 -0.84 3.48 4.28
C LEU A 57 0.16 2.67 3.47
N ALA A 58 0.22 1.38 3.76
CA ALA A 58 0.88 0.39 2.93
C ALA A 58 -0.05 -0.77 2.64
N CYS A 59 0.07 -1.34 1.45
CA CYS A 59 -0.60 -2.59 1.12
C CYS A 59 0.23 -3.74 1.72
N VAL A 60 -0.26 -4.31 2.82
CA VAL A 60 0.49 -5.26 3.65
C VAL A 60 -0.14 -6.65 3.55
N ASN A 61 0.71 -7.68 3.42
CA ASN A 61 0.30 -9.08 3.47
C ASN A 61 0.05 -9.52 4.92
N LYS A 62 -1.22 -9.72 5.28
CA LYS A 62 -1.64 -10.18 6.62
C LYS A 62 -1.43 -11.67 6.86
N GLY A 63 -1.17 -12.45 5.81
CA GLY A 63 -1.16 -13.91 5.85
C GLY A 63 -2.04 -14.49 4.74
N ASP A 64 -1.74 -15.71 4.31
CA ASP A 64 -2.51 -16.46 3.28
C ASP A 64 -2.76 -15.70 1.96
N GLY A 65 -1.91 -14.71 1.66
CA GLY A 65 -2.04 -13.87 0.47
C GLY A 65 -3.19 -12.87 0.54
N LEU A 66 -3.71 -12.57 1.74
CA LEU A 66 -4.63 -11.46 1.98
C LEU A 66 -3.83 -10.17 2.17
N CYS A 67 -4.06 -9.20 1.29
CA CYS A 67 -3.43 -7.90 1.28
C CYS A 67 -4.46 -6.82 1.64
N THR A 68 -4.09 -5.95 2.57
CA THR A 68 -4.97 -4.87 3.06
C THR A 68 -4.15 -3.61 3.31
N TRP A 69 -4.82 -2.46 3.23
CA TRP A 69 -4.22 -1.19 3.60
C TRP A 69 -4.05 -1.09 5.12
N GLU A 70 -2.81 -0.99 5.57
CA GLU A 70 -2.44 -0.82 6.98
C GLU A 70 -1.76 0.51 7.19
N SER A 71 -2.03 1.17 8.32
CA SER A 71 -1.36 2.41 8.67
C SER A 71 0.12 2.18 8.96
N GLN A 72 0.98 3.03 8.39
CA GLN A 72 2.42 3.04 8.66
C GLN A 72 2.80 3.88 9.89
N LYS A 73 1.85 4.40 10.67
CA LYS A 73 2.18 5.02 11.96
C LYS A 73 2.75 3.93 12.86
N ALA A 74 3.93 4.18 13.43
CA ALA A 74 4.43 3.36 14.51
C ALA A 74 3.36 3.31 15.61
N GLU A 75 2.96 2.10 16.01
CA GLU A 75 2.26 1.89 17.26
C GLU A 75 3.21 2.45 18.35
N VAL A 76 2.78 3.53 19.01
CA VAL A 76 3.50 4.14 20.13
C VAL A 76 3.24 3.30 21.37
#